data_AF-A0A0K9PZJ1-F1
#
_entry.id   AF-A0A0K9PZJ1-F1
#
_cell.length_a   1.000
_cell.length_b   1.000
_cell.length_c   1.000
_cell.angle_alpha   90.00
_cell.angle_beta   90.00
_cell.angle_gamma   90.00
#
_symmetry.space_group_name_H-M   'P 1'
#
loop_
_entity.id
_entity.type
_entity.pdbx_description
1 polymer ?
#
loop_
_entity_poly.entity_id
_entity_poly.type
_entity_poly.pdbx_seq_one_letter_code
_entity_poly.pdbx_strand_id
1 'polypeptide(L)' 'MVGIGAFWGTRVLEIVKKNDRKGLLWKTIKLTPTRKANAKKRLKRVWQNEAVLRACTKRQLDSNSSAESSSTAAST' A
#
# COMPACT_ATOMS: atom_id res chain seq x y z
N MET A 1 1.38 -62.99 14.92
CA MET A 1 2.25 -61.80 15.00
C MET A 1 2.56 -61.31 13.59
N VAL A 2 1.76 -60.40 13.02
CA VAL A 2 2.17 -59.52 11.90
C VAL A 2 1.40 -58.20 12.02
N GLY A 3 2.05 -57.18 12.59
CA GLY A 3 2.07 -55.81 12.03
C GLY A 3 0.85 -54.88 12.17
N ILE A 4 0.42 -54.55 13.39
CA ILE A 4 -0.24 -53.26 13.67
C ILE A 4 0.84 -52.18 13.52
N GLY A 5 0.98 -51.58 12.33
CA GLY A 5 1.99 -50.53 12.13
C GLY A 5 2.21 -50.04 10.70
N ALA A 6 1.79 -50.79 9.68
CA ALA A 6 2.07 -50.42 8.28
C ALA A 6 1.25 -49.21 7.74
N PHE A 7 0.19 -48.79 8.42
CA PHE A 7 -0.74 -47.76 7.93
C PHE A 7 -0.64 -46.38 8.61
N TRP A 8 0.27 -46.19 9.57
CA TRP A 8 0.46 -44.89 10.23
C TRP A 8 1.47 -43.98 9.52
N GLY A 9 2.33 -44.53 8.65
CA GLY A 9 3.35 -43.76 7.93
C GLY A 9 2.91 -43.14 6.61
N THR A 10 1.79 -43.59 6.01
CA THR A 10 1.41 -43.20 4.64
C THR A 10 0.61 -41.90 4.56
N ARG A 11 -0.01 -41.46 5.66
CA ARG A 11 -0.80 -40.20 5.69
C ARG A 11 0.00 -38.95 6.01
N VAL A 12 1.21 -39.08 6.55
CA VAL A 12 2.09 -37.93 6.80
C VAL A 12 2.51 -37.28 5.48
N LEU A 13 2.73 -38.09 4.43
CA LEU A 13 2.99 -37.59 3.08
C LEU A 13 1.74 -36.96 2.41
N GLU A 14 0.53 -37.37 2.80
CA GLU A 14 -0.73 -36.82 2.29
C GLU A 14 -1.02 -35.43 2.88
N ILE A 15 -0.71 -35.24 4.17
CA ILE A 15 -0.80 -33.94 4.86
C ILE A 15 0.26 -32.95 4.34
N VAL A 16 1.43 -33.45 3.93
CA VAL A 16 2.49 -32.62 3.32
C VAL A 16 2.19 -32.29 1.85
N LYS A 17 1.35 -33.08 1.17
CA LYS A 17 1.10 -32.98 -0.27
C LYS A 17 -0.32 -32.48 -0.57
N LYS A 18 -0.53 -31.19 -0.36
CA LYS A 18 -1.38 -30.31 -1.20
C LYS A 18 -1.23 -28.85 -0.73
N ASN A 19 -0.10 -28.23 -1.10
CA ASN A 19 -0.14 -26.80 -1.36
C ASN A 19 -0.68 -26.65 -2.78
N ASP A 20 -1.88 -26.10 -2.95
CA ASP A 20 -2.55 -25.94 -4.25
C ASP A 20 -1.80 -25.03 -5.24
N ARG A 21 -0.63 -24.51 -4.85
CA ARG A 21 0.31 -23.80 -5.74
C ARG A 21 1.26 -24.82 -6.37
N LYS A 22 0.86 -25.36 -7.52
CA LYS A 22 1.70 -26.22 -8.36
C LYS A 22 2.89 -25.39 -8.92
N GLY A 23 4.01 -25.34 -8.20
CA GLY A 23 5.24 -24.65 -8.63
C GLY A 23 6.11 -24.09 -7.50
N LEU A 24 7.05 -23.20 -7.84
CA LEU A 24 7.89 -22.47 -6.88
C LEU A 24 7.01 -21.76 -5.83
N LEU A 25 7.32 -21.94 -4.54
CA LEU A 25 6.51 -21.42 -3.45
C LEU A 25 6.69 -19.90 -3.29
N TRP A 26 5.92 -19.13 -4.05
CA TRP A 26 5.78 -17.69 -3.80
C TRP A 26 4.99 -17.50 -2.50
N LYS A 27 5.68 -17.19 -1.41
CA LYS A 27 5.04 -17.02 -0.10
C LYS A 27 4.21 -15.74 -0.09
N THR A 28 2.90 -15.86 -0.21
CA THR A 28 2.00 -14.73 0.05
C THR A 28 2.01 -14.43 1.55
N ILE A 29 2.56 -13.27 1.92
CA ILE A 29 2.60 -12.82 3.31
C ILE A 29 1.24 -12.23 3.66
N LYS A 30 0.66 -12.68 4.79
CA LYS A 30 -0.62 -12.16 5.29
C LYS A 30 -0.49 -10.67 5.65
N LEU A 31 -1.59 -9.94 5.54
CA LEU A 31 -1.65 -8.54 5.96
C LEU A 31 -1.72 -8.46 7.50
N THR A 32 -0.55 -8.50 8.15
CA THR A 32 -0.41 -8.40 9.61
C THR A 32 -0.72 -6.99 10.12
N PRO A 33 -1.08 -6.82 11.42
CA PRO A 33 -1.40 -5.51 11.99
C PRO A 33 -0.28 -4.48 11.82
N THR A 34 0.98 -4.87 11.99
CA THR A 34 2.15 -3.99 11.76
C THR A 34 2.22 -3.50 10.32
N ARG A 35 1.90 -4.36 9.35
CA ARG A 35 1.86 -4.02 7.92
C ARG A 35 0.71 -3.04 7.61
N LYS A 36 -0.46 -3.25 8.24
CA LYS A 36 -1.59 -2.29 8.17
C LYS A 36 -1.21 -0.92 8.74
N ALA A 37 -0.48 -0.87 9.85
CA ALA A 37 -0.02 0.38 10.44
C ALA A 37 0.95 1.14 9.50
N ASN A 38 1.83 0.43 8.80
CA ASN A 38 2.69 1.05 7.79
C ASN A 38 1.88 1.62 6.60
N ALA A 39 0.87 0.87 6.13
CA ALA A 39 -0.04 1.36 5.08
C ALA A 39 -0.77 2.64 5.52
N LYS A 40 -1.30 2.69 6.75
CA LYS A 40 -1.91 3.92 7.31
C LYS A 40 -0.94 5.08 7.36
N LYS A 41 0.33 4.85 7.75
CA LYS A 41 1.36 5.90 7.74
C LYS A 41 1.64 6.43 6.32
N ARG A 42 1.71 5.56 5.32
CA ARG A 42 1.89 5.96 3.91
C ARG A 42 0.73 6.82 3.41
N LEU A 43 -0.51 6.39 3.68
CA LEU A 43 -1.70 7.15 3.29
C LEU A 43 -1.72 8.55 3.92
N LYS A 44 -1.42 8.66 5.23
CA LYS A 44 -1.34 9.96 5.90
C LYS A 44 -0.28 10.88 5.29
N ARG A 45 0.89 10.35 4.92
CA ARG A 45 1.95 11.13 4.26
C ARG A 45 1.50 11.65 2.89
N VAL A 46 0.82 10.82 2.11
CA VAL A 46 0.28 11.23 0.80
C VAL A 46 -0.75 12.35 0.97
N TRP A 47 -1.68 12.21 1.92
CA TRP A 47 -2.65 13.28 2.20
C TRP A 47 -2.01 14.58 2.67
N GLN A 48 -0.97 14.52 3.50
CA GLN A 48 -0.23 15.72 3.90
C GLN A 48 0.43 16.39 2.69
N ASN A 49 1.09 15.60 1.82
CA ASN A 49 1.71 16.13 0.60
C ASN A 49 0.68 16.77 -0.34
N GLU A 50 -0.45 16.09 -0.57
CA GLU A 50 -1.54 16.63 -1.38
C GLU A 50 -2.12 17.91 -0.80
N ALA A 51 -2.31 17.98 0.52
CA ALA A 51 -2.81 19.18 1.19
C ALA A 51 -1.84 20.37 1.04
N VAL A 52 -0.54 20.13 1.18
CA VAL A 52 0.49 21.16 0.99
C VAL A 52 0.50 21.66 -0.47
N LEU A 53 0.49 20.76 -1.44
CA LEU A 53 0.47 21.13 -2.87
C LEU A 53 -0.79 21.93 -3.24
N ARG A 54 -1.96 21.52 -2.73
CA ARG A 54 -3.22 22.26 -2.89
C ARG A 54 -3.18 23.64 -2.23
N ALA A 55 -2.56 23.76 -1.06
CA ALA A 55 -2.40 25.05 -0.40
C ALA A 55 -1.45 25.98 -1.17
N CYS A 56 -0.35 25.46 -1.71
CA CYS A 56 0.58 26.22 -2.54
C CYS A 56 -0.08 26.73 -3.82
N THR A 57 -0.84 25.87 -4.53
CA THR A 57 -1.56 26.26 -5.75
C THR A 57 -2.63 27.31 -5.46
N LYS A 58 -3.42 27.16 -4.38
CA LYS A 58 -4.40 28.17 -3.98
C LYS A 58 -3.75 29.53 -3.70
N ARG A 59 -2.65 29.54 -2.92
CA ARG A 59 -1.92 30.77 -2.60
C ARG A 59 -1.35 31.45 -3.86
N GLN A 60 -0.84 30.68 -4.81
CA GLN A 60 -0.32 31.20 -6.08
C GLN A 60 -1.41 31.88 -6.91
N LEU A 61 -2.63 31.36 -6.90
CA LEU A 61 -3.78 31.99 -7.56
C LEU A 61 -4.14 33.33 -6.90
N ASP A 62 -4.19 33.37 -5.56
CA ASP A 62 -4.52 34.60 -4.80
C ASP A 62 -3.43 35.69 -4.98
N SER A 63 -2.15 35.30 -5.10
CA SER A 63 -1.05 36.23 -5.42
C SER A 63 -1.04 36.70 -6.86
N ASN A 64 -1.51 35.89 -7.82
CA ASN A 64 -1.59 36.30 -9.22
C ASN A 64 -2.78 37.25 -9.47
N SER A 65 -3.92 37.03 -8.79
CA SER A 65 -5.07 37.96 -8.88
C SER A 65 -4.78 39.35 -8.31
N SER A 66 -3.80 39.47 -7.41
CA SER A 66 -3.34 40.77 -6.86
C SER A 66 -2.22 41.42 -7.69
N ALA A 67 -1.57 40.67 -8.59
CA ALA A 67 -0.59 41.18 -9.54
C ALA A 67 -1.20 41.65 -10.88
N GLU A 68 -2.35 41.10 -11.30
CA GLU A 68 -3.09 41.56 -12.49
C GLU A 68 -3.87 42.87 -12.27
N SER A 69 -4.19 43.21 -11.03
CA SER A 69 -4.86 44.48 -10.70
C SER A 69 -3.93 45.70 -10.65
N SER A 70 -2.61 45.52 -10.79
CA SER A 70 -1.61 46.60 -10.72
C SER A 70 -0.91 46.89 -12.05
N SER A 71 -1.15 46.11 -13.11
CA SER A 71 -0.53 46.30 -14.44
C SER A 71 -1.39 47.09 -15.43
N THR A 72 -2.66 47.39 -15.11
CA THR A 72 -3.58 48.22 -15.92
C THR A 72 -3.65 49.69 -15.46
N ALA A 73 -2.67 50.17 -14.68
CA ALA A 73 -2.58 51.58 -14.25
C ALA A 73 -1.37 52.34 -14.80
N ALA A 74 -0.60 51.75 -15.72
CA ALA A 74 0.62 52.35 -16.28
C ALA A 74 0.56 52.50 -17.81
N SER A 75 -0.55 53.00 -18.34
CA SER A 75 -0.67 53.39 -19.76
C SER A 75 -1.61 54.59 -19.92
N THR A 76 -1.15 55.74 -19.43
CA THR A 76 -1.61 57.09 -19.84
C THR A 76 -0.49 58.08 -19.59
#